data_AF-A0A918HGM6-F1
#
_entry.id   AF-A0A918HGM6-F1
#
_cell.length_a   1.000
_cell.length_b   1.000
_cell.length_c   1.000
_cell.angle_alpha   90.00
_cell.angle_beta   90.00
_cell.angle_gamma   90.00
#
_symmetry.space_group_name_H-M   'P 1'
#
loop_
_entity.id
_entity.type
_entity.pdbx_description
1 polymer ?
#
loop_
_entity_poly.entity_id
_entity_poly.type
_entity_poly.pdbx_seq_one_letter_code
_entity_poly.pdbx_strand_id
1 'polypeptide(L)' 'MNAPMPPSVGLAQSPAVLRAGRWWLVGEAGSVPLSDPAFIAVLNGFAEALSAADRTVAALRQPDEPSAASVPRTGSRRR' A
#
# COMPACT_ATOMS: atom_id res chain seq x y z
N MET A 1 -20.84 -1.05 18.23
CA MET A 1 -20.48 -0.56 16.89
C MET A 1 -18.96 -0.35 16.89
N ASN A 2 -18.19 -1.33 16.43
CA ASN A 2 -16.72 -1.24 16.35
C ASN A 2 -16.35 -0.52 15.05
N ALA A 3 -15.72 0.64 15.14
CA ALA A 3 -15.19 1.32 13.96
C ALA A 3 -14.03 0.49 13.38
N PRO A 4 -13.94 0.31 12.05
CA PRO A 4 -12.79 -0.33 11.44
C PRO A 4 -11.55 0.52 11.76
N MET A 5 -10.62 -0.05 12.54
CA MET A 5 -9.35 0.60 12.81
C MET A 5 -8.63 0.76 11.46
N PRO A 6 -8.19 1.98 11.07
CA PRO A 6 -7.57 2.19 9.77
C PRO A 6 -6.33 1.28 9.65
N PRO A 7 -6.09 0.70 8.46
CA PRO A 7 -4.94 -0.16 8.23
C PRO A 7 -3.67 0.63 8.57
N SER A 8 -2.91 0.10 9.54
CA SER A 8 -1.65 0.72 9.96
C SER A 8 -0.58 0.39 8.91
N VAL A 9 -0.09 1.42 8.21
CA VAL A 9 1.09 1.30 7.37
C VAL A 9 2.31 1.32 8.30
N GLY A 10 2.87 0.14 8.52
CA GLY A 10 4.16 -0.01 9.18
C GLY A 10 5.26 0.01 8.12
N LEU A 11 6.28 0.83 8.33
CA LEU A 11 7.54 0.68 7.60
C LEU A 11 8.14 -0.65 8.07
N ALA A 12 8.36 -1.60 7.16
CA ALA A 12 8.77 -2.97 7.49
C ALA A 12 9.93 -3.00 8.53
N GLN A 13 9.69 -3.67 9.67
CA GLN A 13 10.63 -3.79 10.81
C GLN A 13 11.06 -2.47 11.48
N SER A 14 10.46 -1.34 11.12
CA SER A 14 10.74 -0.04 11.73
C SER A 14 9.92 0.15 13.00
N PRO A 15 10.50 0.75 14.07
CA PRO A 15 9.73 1.16 15.24
C PRO A 15 8.73 2.28 14.91
N ALA A 16 8.82 2.94 13.74
CA ALA A 16 7.91 4.00 13.34
C ALA A 16 6.64 3.46 12.64
N VAL A 17 5.47 3.80 13.19
CA VAL A 17 4.16 3.41 12.64
C VAL A 17 3.24 4.62 12.44
N LEU A 18 2.50 4.65 11.34
CA LEU A 18 1.48 5.67 11.07
C LEU A 18 0.11 5.19 11.57
N ARG A 19 -0.47 5.88 12.55
CA ARG A 19 -1.79 5.57 13.13
C ARG A 19 -2.66 6.81 13.16
N ALA A 20 -3.86 6.72 12.58
CA ALA A 20 -4.83 7.82 12.51
C ALA A 20 -4.24 9.15 12.00
N GLY A 21 -3.33 9.09 11.02
CA GLY A 21 -2.68 10.28 10.44
C GLY A 21 -1.56 10.89 11.30
N ARG A 22 -1.15 10.24 12.39
CA ARG A 22 -0.01 10.65 13.23
C ARG A 22 1.04 9.55 13.30
N TRP A 23 2.31 9.94 13.26
CA TRP A 23 3.42 9.02 13.44
C TRP A 23 3.69 8.72 14.92
N TRP A 24 4.01 7.46 15.20
CA TRP A 24 4.33 6.96 16.54
C TRP A 24 5.61 6.14 16.48
N LEU A 25 6.48 6.29 17.48
CA LEU A 25 7.59 5.38 17.73
C LEU A 25 7.14 4.32 18.72
N VAL A 26 7.29 3.06 18.36
CA VAL A 26 6.98 1.89 19.18
C VAL A 26 8.30 1.28 19.64
N GLY A 27 8.48 1.19 20.95
CA GLY A 27 9.57 0.45 21.58
C GLY A 27 9.02 -0.50 22.65
N GLU A 28 9.92 -1.21 23.34
CA GLU A 28 9.53 -2.16 24.40
C GLU A 28 8.75 -1.49 25.54
N ALA A 29 9.04 -0.22 25.83
CA ALA A 29 8.39 0.56 26.86
C ALA A 29 7.03 1.18 26.44
N GLY A 30 6.62 1.03 25.18
CA GLY A 30 5.34 1.54 24.68
C GLY A 30 5.44 2.38 23.41
N SER A 31 4.41 3.17 23.14
CA SER A 31 4.28 3.99 21.93
C SER A 31 4.30 5.49 22.26
N VAL A 32 5.18 6.25 21.61
CA VAL A 32 5.33 7.70 21.81
C VAL A 32 4.96 8.45 20.52
N PRO A 33 4.09 9.48 20.58
CA PRO A 33 3.74 10.26 19.42
C PRO A 33 4.90 11.15 18.99
N LEU A 34 5.17 11.19 17.68
CA LEU A 34 6.15 12.11 17.10
C LEU A 34 5.53 13.50 16.90
N SER A 35 6.30 14.52 17.24
CA SER A 35 5.90 15.93 17.10
C SER A 35 6.87 16.76 16.25
N ASP A 36 8.06 16.22 15.93
CA ASP A 36 9.04 16.93 15.12
C ASP A 36 8.63 16.92 13.63
N PRO A 37 8.34 18.09 13.02
CA PRO A 37 7.83 18.16 11.66
C PRO A 37 8.86 17.73 10.61
N ALA A 38 10.16 17.96 10.85
CA ALA A 38 11.21 17.54 9.92
C ALA A 38 11.32 16.02 9.86
N PHE A 39 11.33 15.36 11.02
CA PHE A 39 11.32 13.90 11.11
C PHE A 39 10.06 13.28 10.53
N ILE A 40 8.89 13.89 10.76
CA ILE A 40 7.61 13.45 10.17
C ILE A 40 7.67 13.50 8.62
N ALA A 41 8.26 14.55 8.04
CA ALA A 41 8.38 14.67 6.59
C ALA A 41 9.23 13.55 5.99
N VAL A 42 10.32 13.18 6.65
CA VAL A 42 11.17 12.05 6.23
C VAL A 42 10.38 10.73 6.27
N LEU A 43 9.64 10.46 7.35
CA LEU A 43 8.83 9.25 7.47
C LEU A 43 7.72 9.19 6.41
N ASN A 44 7.09 10.32 6.09
CA ASN A 44 6.11 10.39 5.00
C ASN A 44 6.74 10.00 3.65
N GLY A 45 7.91 10.54 3.33
CA GLY A 45 8.63 10.19 2.10
C GLY A 45 8.98 8.70 2.03
N PHE A 46 9.41 8.11 3.14
CA PHE A 46 9.63 6.66 3.21
C PHE A 46 8.35 5.85 2.99
N ALA A 47 7.23 6.26 3.59
CA ALA A 47 5.96 5.58 3.43
C ALA A 47 5.43 5.64 1.99
N GLU A 48 5.63 6.77 1.31
CA GLU A 48 5.31 6.93 -0.11
C GLU A 48 6.18 6.02 -1.00
N ALA A 49 7.50 6.00 -0.76
CA ALA A 49 8.42 5.14 -1.50
C ALA A 49 8.10 3.66 -1.31
N LEU A 50 7.79 3.24 -0.07
CA LEU A 50 7.38 1.86 0.23
C LEU A 50 6.05 1.52 -0.46
N SER A 51 5.08 2.44 -0.43
CA SER A 51 3.80 2.24 -1.13
C SER A 51 3.98 2.14 -2.65
N ALA A 52 4.89 2.91 -3.23
CA ALA A 52 5.24 2.83 -4.65
C ALA A 52 5.93 1.50 -5.00
N ALA A 53 6.84 1.04 -4.14
CA ALA A 53 7.48 -0.26 -4.29
C ALA A 53 6.45 -1.40 -4.20
N ASP A 54 5.56 -1.37 -3.20
CA ASP A 54 4.50 -2.36 -3.03
C ASP A 54 3.55 -2.39 -4.23
N ARG A 55 3.16 -1.24 -4.77
CA ARG A 55 2.38 -1.16 -6.02
C ARG A 55 3.13 -1.75 -7.21
N THR A 56 4.42 -1.49 -7.32
CA THR A 56 5.26 -2.03 -8.40
C THR A 56 5.37 -3.54 -8.29
N VAL A 57 5.62 -4.07 -7.09
CA VAL A 57 5.64 -5.51 -6.83
C VAL A 57 4.27 -6.15 -7.07
N ALA A 58 3.19 -5.48 -6.68
CA ALA A 58 1.83 -5.93 -6.95
C ALA A 58 1.53 -5.98 -8.45
N ALA A 59 1.97 -4.99 -9.22
CA ALA A 59 1.83 -4.97 -10.68
C ALA A 59 2.62 -6.11 -11.33
N LEU A 60 3.83 -6.41 -10.86
CA LEU A 60 4.63 -7.55 -11.33
C LEU A 60 4.03 -8.91 -10.96
N ARG A 61 3.26 -8.98 -9.87
CA ARG A 61 2.58 -10.20 -9.41
C ARG A 61 1.27 -10.48 -10.11
N GLN A 62 0.67 -9.49 -10.79
CA GLN A 62 -0.40 -9.80 -11.71
C GLN A 62 0.22 -10.58 -12.85
N PRO A 63 -0.10 -11.87 -13.03
CA PRO A 63 0.25 -12.53 -14.27
C PRO A 63 -0.33 -11.66 -15.37
N ASP A 64 0.43 -11.47 -16.44
CA ASP A 64 -0.14 -11.17 -17.74
C ASP A 64 -1.17 -12.29 -17.98
N GLU A 65 -2.43 -12.10 -17.57
CA GLU A 65 -3.53 -12.70 -18.29
C GLU A 65 -3.56 -11.87 -19.56
N PRO A 66 -3.03 -12.37 -20.70
CA PRO A 66 -3.57 -11.91 -21.94
C PRO A 66 -5.05 -12.21 -21.80
N SER A 67 -5.86 -11.15 -21.78
CA SER A 67 -7.30 -11.22 -22.01
C SER A 67 -7.48 -11.93 -23.34
N ALA A 68 -7.44 -13.25 -23.30
CA ALA A 68 -7.54 -14.11 -24.45
C ALA A 68 -8.98 -13.96 -24.95
N ALA A 69 -9.07 -13.34 -26.12
CA ALA A 69 -10.18 -13.49 -27.04
C ALA A 69 -11.52 -12.81 -26.67
N SER A 70 -11.55 -11.48 -26.72
CA SER A 70 -12.57 -10.85 -27.58
C SER A 70 -12.10 -10.94 -29.03
N VAL A 71 -12.12 -12.15 -29.58
CA VAL A 71 -12.05 -12.33 -31.04
C VAL A 71 -13.44 -11.92 -31.56
N PRO A 72 -13.56 -10.93 -32.47
CA PRO A 72 -14.83 -10.76 -33.16
C PRO A 72 -15.04 -12.02 -34.00
N ARG A 73 -16.02 -12.86 -33.63
CA ARG A 73 -16.49 -13.95 -34.50
C ARG A 73 -17.23 -13.33 -35.68
N THR A 74 -16.47 -12.82 -36.65
CA THR A 74 -16.90 -12.73 -38.05
C THR A 74 -16.97 -14.15 -38.59
N GLY A 75 -18.10 -14.79 -38.35
CA GLY A 75 -18.43 -16.13 -38.85
C GLY A 75 -19.72 -16.09 -39.64
N SER A 76 -19.62 -15.70 -40.91
CA SER A 76 -20.64 -15.88 -41.92
C SER A 76 -21.25 -17.29 -41.86
N ARG A 77 -22.55 -17.40 -41.56
CA ARG A 77 -23.30 -18.64 -41.79
C ARG A 77 -24.32 -18.40 -42.89
N ARG A 78 -23.93 -18.80 -44.10
CA ARG A 78 -24.83 -19.14 -45.20
C ARG A 78 -26.01 -19.97 -44.66
N ARG A 79 -27.23 -19.55 -44.93
CA ARG A 79 -28.32 -20.42 -45.39
C ARG A 79 -29.32 -19.63 -46.20
#